data_AF-A0A938KPJ4-F1
#
_entry.id   AF-A0A938KPJ4-F1
#
_cell.length_a   1.000
_cell.length_b   1.000
_cell.length_c   1.000
_cell.angle_alpha   90.00
_cell.angle_beta   90.00
_cell.angle_gamma   90.00
#
_symmetry.space_group_name_H-M   'P 1'
#
loop_
_entity.id
_entity.type
_entity.pdbx_description
1 polymer ?
#
loop_
_entity_poly.entity_id
_entity_poly.type
_entity_poly.pdbx_seq_one_letter_code
_entity_poly.pdbx_strand_id
1 'polypeptide(L)'
;MPLKLPTTAPALLIRRDAFERVGLTREGIDRWLNTTPDEFRVEGNLIVVGPIYDEDGLQSLVAALEDQGLIYFDDFFEMPGSWPEWLAVWVTGEASAT
;
A
#
# COMPACT_ATOMS: atom_id res chain seq x y z
N MET A 1 -12.42 6.62 -9.23
CA MET A 1 -11.56 6.99 -10.37
C MET A 1 -10.46 5.94 -10.52
N PRO A 2 -9.84 5.75 -11.69
CA PRO A 2 -8.78 4.77 -11.83
C PRO A 2 -7.60 5.17 -10.94
N LEU A 3 -7.04 4.20 -10.23
CA LEU A 3 -5.93 4.42 -9.34
C LEU A 3 -4.65 4.51 -10.18
N LYS A 4 -4.00 5.70 -10.15
CA LYS A 4 -2.76 5.91 -10.89
C LYS A 4 -1.61 5.28 -10.13
N LEU A 5 -1.08 4.19 -10.65
CA LEU A 5 0.02 3.46 -10.04
C LEU A 5 1.36 4.03 -10.47
N PRO A 6 2.38 3.91 -9.59
CA PRO A 6 3.72 4.24 -9.99
C PRO A 6 4.18 3.29 -11.11
N THR A 7 4.72 3.86 -12.18
CA THR A 7 5.21 3.14 -13.35
C THR A 7 6.70 2.83 -13.27
N THR A 8 7.41 3.33 -12.25
CA THR A 8 8.87 3.28 -12.17
C THR A 8 9.41 2.45 -11.00
N ALA A 9 8.56 2.16 -10.01
CA ALA A 9 8.95 1.44 -8.80
C ALA A 9 7.73 0.75 -8.15
N PRO A 10 7.96 -0.24 -7.28
CA PRO A 10 6.89 -0.91 -6.52
C PRO A 10 6.07 0.06 -5.67
N ALA A 11 4.87 -0.37 -5.32
CA ALA A 11 4.04 0.28 -4.30
C ALA A 11 3.41 -0.76 -3.38
N LEU A 12 3.29 -0.41 -2.11
CA LEU A 12 2.57 -1.20 -1.14
C LEU A 12 1.09 -0.81 -1.16
N LEU A 13 0.22 -1.79 -1.31
CA LEU A 13 -1.22 -1.62 -1.24
C LEU A 13 -1.72 -2.22 0.07
N ILE A 14 -2.46 -1.44 0.84
CA ILE A 14 -2.99 -1.85 2.15
C ILE A 14 -4.49 -1.57 2.18
N ARG A 15 -5.30 -2.54 2.57
CA ARG A 15 -6.73 -2.31 2.84
C ARG A 15 -6.87 -1.34 4.01
N ARG A 16 -7.69 -0.31 3.83
CA ARG A 16 -7.86 0.71 4.86
C ARG A 16 -8.43 0.13 6.17
N ASP A 17 -9.39 -0.77 6.08
CA ASP A 17 -9.94 -1.46 7.27
C ASP A 17 -8.84 -2.20 8.06
N ALA A 18 -7.91 -2.83 7.35
CA ALA A 18 -6.81 -3.56 7.97
C ALA A 18 -5.80 -2.60 8.63
N PHE A 19 -5.47 -1.51 7.94
CA PHE A 19 -4.62 -0.43 8.46
C PHE A 19 -5.19 0.17 9.75
N GLU A 20 -6.50 0.46 9.77
CA GLU A 20 -7.19 0.99 10.95
C GLU A 20 -7.29 -0.07 12.06
N ARG A 21 -7.56 -1.34 11.73
CA ARG A 21 -7.67 -2.46 12.67
C ARG A 21 -6.42 -2.65 13.52
N VAL A 22 -5.23 -2.53 12.93
CA VAL A 22 -3.96 -2.69 13.65
C VAL A 22 -3.41 -1.38 14.22
N GLY A 23 -4.15 -0.26 14.09
CA GLY A 23 -3.77 1.03 14.63
C GLY A 23 -2.53 1.64 13.95
N LEU A 24 -2.29 1.30 12.67
CA LEU A 24 -1.21 1.91 11.91
C LEU A 24 -1.49 3.40 11.69
N THR A 25 -0.42 4.18 11.64
CA THR A 25 -0.48 5.59 11.28
C THR A 25 0.47 5.87 10.14
N ARG A 26 0.20 6.94 9.40
CA ARG A 26 1.10 7.42 8.36
C ARG A 26 2.51 7.65 8.90
N GLU A 27 2.64 8.26 10.08
CA GLU A 27 3.94 8.48 10.75
C GLU A 27 4.64 7.16 11.13
N GLY A 28 3.86 6.07 11.29
CA GLY A 28 4.38 4.72 11.44
C GLY A 28 5.02 4.20 10.15
N ILE A 29 4.40 4.44 9.00
CA ILE A 29 4.92 4.08 7.67
C ILE A 29 6.12 4.96 7.30
N ASP A 30 6.03 6.27 7.54
CA ASP A 30 7.09 7.25 7.24
C ASP A 30 8.40 6.89 7.97
N ARG A 31 8.34 6.24 9.14
CA ARG A 31 9.52 5.76 9.87
C ARG A 31 10.34 4.70 9.14
N TRP A 32 9.72 3.95 8.24
CA TRP A 32 10.38 2.89 7.47
C TRP A 32 10.86 3.40 6.12
N LEU A 33 10.00 4.15 5.42
CA LEU A 33 10.20 4.49 4.02
C LEU A 33 10.57 5.95 3.78
N ASN A 34 10.56 6.80 4.81
CA ASN A 34 10.75 8.25 4.69
C ASN A 34 9.84 8.87 3.61
N THR A 35 8.59 8.42 3.56
CA THR A 35 7.64 8.77 2.49
C THR A 35 7.22 10.23 2.52
N THR A 36 7.13 10.82 1.34
CA THR A 36 6.57 12.15 1.10
C THR A 36 5.03 12.11 1.12
N PRO A 37 4.35 13.28 1.27
CA PRO A 37 2.89 13.34 1.22
C PRO A 37 2.26 12.80 -0.07
N ASP A 38 2.95 12.90 -1.20
CA ASP A 38 2.45 12.43 -2.49
C ASP A 38 2.59 10.91 -2.66
N GLU A 39 3.47 10.28 -1.87
CA GLU A 39 3.71 8.84 -1.88
C GLU A 39 2.72 8.08 -0.98
N PHE A 40 2.11 8.73 0.00
CA PHE A 40 1.03 8.14 0.82
C PHE A 40 -0.33 8.64 0.35
N ARG A 41 -1.07 7.78 -0.36
CA ARG A 41 -2.37 8.12 -0.96
C ARG A 41 -3.47 7.24 -0.41
N VAL A 42 -4.65 7.83 -0.21
CA VAL A 42 -5.85 7.12 0.26
C VAL A 42 -6.93 7.24 -0.80
N GLU A 43 -7.35 6.11 -1.36
CA GLU A 43 -8.29 6.00 -2.46
C GLU A 43 -9.44 5.07 -2.07
N GLY A 44 -10.50 5.64 -1.51
CA GLY A 44 -11.64 4.87 -0.99
C GLY A 44 -11.24 3.97 0.18
N ASN A 45 -11.32 2.65 -0.02
CA ASN A 45 -10.95 1.64 0.98
C ASN A 45 -9.52 1.09 0.80
N LEU A 46 -8.70 1.74 -0.03
CA LEU A 46 -7.33 1.32 -0.30
C LEU A 46 -6.35 2.44 0.04
N ILE A 47 -5.28 2.07 0.74
CA ILE A 47 -4.12 2.92 1.00
C ILE A 47 -3.01 2.46 0.06
N VAL A 48 -2.34 3.41 -0.57
CA VAL A 48 -1.25 3.21 -1.52
C VAL A 48 -0.03 3.93 -1.00
N VAL A 49 1.05 3.20 -0.77
CA VAL A 49 2.33 3.74 -0.33
C VAL A 49 3.35 3.50 -1.43
N GLY A 50 3.85 4.58 -2.02
CA GLY A 50 4.90 4.53 -3.04
C GLY A 50 4.72 5.60 -4.13
N PRO A 51 5.67 5.68 -5.08
CA PRO A 51 6.73 4.70 -5.40
C PRO A 51 7.74 4.42 -4.29
N ILE A 52 8.19 3.17 -4.16
CA ILE A 52 9.17 2.76 -3.13
C ILE A 52 10.49 2.37 -3.82
N TYR A 53 11.55 3.13 -3.54
CA TYR A 53 12.89 2.89 -4.10
C TYR A 53 13.85 2.21 -3.11
N ASP A 54 13.50 2.19 -1.82
CA ASP A 54 14.28 1.54 -0.77
C ASP A 54 13.77 0.10 -0.57
N GLU A 55 14.44 -0.85 -1.22
CA GLU A 55 14.10 -2.28 -1.15
C GLU A 55 14.26 -2.83 0.29
N ASP A 56 15.29 -2.42 1.02
CA ASP A 56 15.53 -2.87 2.40
C ASP A 56 14.47 -2.32 3.36
N GLY A 57 14.11 -1.05 3.18
CA GLY A 57 13.02 -0.39 3.91
C GLY A 57 11.66 -1.05 3.63
N LEU A 58 11.40 -1.45 2.37
CA LEU A 58 10.19 -2.17 1.98
C LEU A 58 10.10 -3.54 2.64
N GLN A 59 11.16 -4.35 2.58
CA GLN A 59 11.17 -5.67 3.21
C GLN A 59 10.99 -5.58 4.73
N SER A 60 11.63 -4.58 5.35
CA SER A 60 11.49 -4.32 6.79
C SER A 60 10.05 -3.92 7.16
N LEU A 61 9.41 -3.09 6.33
CA LEU A 61 8.01 -2.72 6.51
C LEU A 61 7.08 -3.93 6.35
N VAL A 62 7.26 -4.75 5.32
CA VAL A 62 6.46 -5.97 5.10
C VAL A 62 6.54 -6.88 6.32
N ALA A 63 7.74 -7.16 6.82
CA ALA A 63 7.94 -7.99 8.01
C ALA A 63 7.26 -7.38 9.25
N ALA A 64 7.33 -6.05 9.43
CA ALA A 64 6.67 -5.37 10.54
C ALA A 64 5.13 -5.44 10.46
N LEU A 65 4.56 -5.39 9.25
CA LEU A 65 3.12 -5.54 9.05
C LEU A 65 2.65 -6.96 9.40
N GLU A 66 3.41 -7.97 9.00
CA GLU A 66 3.12 -9.37 9.36
C GLU A 66 3.21 -9.61 10.87
N ASP A 67 4.20 -9.02 11.55
CA ASP A 67 4.35 -9.09 13.01
C ASP A 67 3.16 -8.43 13.75
N GLN A 68 2.54 -7.42 13.14
CA GLN A 68 1.31 -6.79 13.63
C GLN A 68 0.03 -7.61 13.33
N GLY A 69 0.15 -8.76 12.68
CA GLY A 69 -0.97 -9.65 12.37
C GLY A 69 -1.76 -9.24 11.13
N LEU A 70 -1.12 -8.52 10.20
CA LEU A 70 -1.64 -8.34 8.84
C LEU A 70 -1.20 -9.51 7.97
N ILE A 71 -2.08 -9.94 7.07
CA ILE A 71 -1.84 -11.08 6.19
C ILE A 71 -1.48 -10.60 4.79
N TYR A 72 -0.32 -11.03 4.29
CA TYR A 72 0.10 -10.78 2.92
C TYR A 72 -0.90 -11.39 1.92
N PHE A 73 -1.28 -10.64 0.88
CA PHE A 73 -2.38 -10.85 -0.07
C PHE A 73 -3.83 -10.68 0.44
N ASP A 74 -4.09 -10.72 1.74
CA ASP A 74 -5.46 -10.54 2.26
C ASP A 74 -5.70 -9.11 2.76
N ASP A 75 -4.77 -8.61 3.58
CA ASP A 75 -4.81 -7.28 4.18
C ASP A 75 -3.94 -6.28 3.40
N PHE A 76 -2.81 -6.73 2.87
CA PHE A 76 -1.86 -5.90 2.13
C PHE A 76 -1.06 -6.73 1.13
N PHE A 77 -0.50 -6.10 0.10
CA PHE A 77 0.46 -6.75 -0.78
C PHE A 77 1.39 -5.74 -1.45
N GLU A 78 2.60 -6.19 -1.77
CA GLU A 78 3.51 -5.45 -2.64
C GLU A 78 3.07 -5.61 -4.08
N MET A 79 2.74 -4.49 -4.71
CA MET A 79 2.46 -4.47 -6.13
C MET A 79 3.75 -4.15 -6.89
N PRO A 80 4.18 -5.02 -7.82
CA PRO A 80 5.34 -4.74 -8.64
C PRO A 80 5.12 -3.46 -9.43
N GLY A 81 6.18 -2.67 -9.62
CA GLY A 81 6.17 -1.48 -10.48
C GLY A 81 6.24 -1.83 -11.97
N SER A 82 6.67 -0.86 -12.78
CA SER A 82 7.02 -1.06 -14.20
C SER A 82 5.85 -1.38 -15.14
N TRP A 83 4.63 -0.93 -14.79
CA TRP A 83 3.47 -1.05 -15.67
C TRP A 83 3.52 -0.04 -16.82
N PRO A 84 3.02 -0.39 -18.01
CA PRO A 84 2.89 0.55 -19.13
C PRO A 84 1.94 1.72 -18.79
N GLU A 85 2.23 2.92 -19.30
CA GLU A 85 1.44 4.14 -19.01
C GLU A 85 -0.04 4.07 -19.43
N TRP A 86 -0.38 3.19 -20.37
CA TRP A 86 -1.76 2.98 -20.83
C TRP A 86 -2.58 2.05 -19.91
N LEU A 87 -1.96 1.43 -18.90
CA LEU A 87 -2.62 0.53 -17.98
C LEU A 87 -3.15 1.28 -16.76
N ALA A 88 -4.39 0.96 -16.36
CA ALA A 88 -5.05 1.54 -15.20
C ALA A 88 -5.70 0.46 -14.35
N VAL A 89 -5.57 0.56 -13.03
CA VAL A 89 -6.18 -0.36 -12.08
C VAL A 89 -7.39 0.31 -11.42
N TRP A 90 -8.47 -0.45 -11.30
CA TRP A 90 -9.70 -0.01 -10.65
C TRP A 90 -9.92 -0.82 -9.39
N VAL A 91 -10.15 -0.12 -8.29
CA VAL A 91 -10.57 -0.73 -7.04
C VAL A 91 -12.09 -0.78 -7.06
N THR A 92 -12.64 -1.98 -7.15
CA THR A 92 -14.06 -2.23 -6.93
C THR A 92 -14.21 -2.69 -5.49
N GLY A 93 -14.95 -1.93 -4.68
CA GLY A 93 -15.27 -2.38 -3.33
C GLY A 93 -16.20 -3.59 -3.43
N GLU A 94 -15.70 -4.80 -3.17
CA GLU A 94 -16.58 -5.79 -2.56
C GLU A 94 -16.87 -5.27 -1.16
N ALA A 95 -18.08 -4.74 -0.98
CA ALA A 95 -18.63 -4.59 0.35
C ALA A 95 -18.56 -5.97 0.98
N SER A 96 -17.88 -6.09 2.12
CA SER A 96 -17.92 -7.30 2.95
C SER A 96 -19.37 -7.76 3.02
N ALA A 97 -19.65 -8.92 2.42
CA ALA A 97 -20.97 -9.52 2.47
C ALA A 97 -21.34 -9.66 3.95
N THR A 98 -22.36 -8.92 4.35
CA THR A 98 -22.94 -8.92 5.70
C THR A 98 -23.63 -10.24 5.96
#